data_AF-A0A257SFP3-F1
#
_entry.id   AF-A0A257SFP3-F1
#
_cell.length_a   1.000
_cell.length_b   1.000
_cell.length_c   1.000
_cell.angle_alpha   90.00
_cell.angle_beta   90.00
_cell.angle_gamma   90.00
#
_symmetry.space_group_name_H-M   'P 1'
#
loop_
_entity.id
_entity.type
_entity.pdbx_description
1 polymer ?
#
loop_
_entity_poly.entity_id
_entity_poly.type
_entity_poly.pdbx_seq_one_letter_code
_entity_poly.pdbx_strand_id
1 'polypeptide(L)'
;LEANVLRGQATVQATEEALLSAGTAWNNAQESLQEARRQRDEAQRELHECAARERALQALYQRLQKPVPGLGDGPTLLDTLRVAEGWEHAVEQVLGHRLQARVGDGEGLAQTTAGSFLDISPRDGAMARVQDEGMLLQQLHLGDGDAGSLQDWLWGLRCAPDLDFACRERGRLAPGEAWITPDGVLVHARGISFPATARDGAGLLQCRRDLSEAAAALSTTQGLAAAAEAQLSTAEEAQRAAQQQRAHLDAQLQEERRHLARDEHELARLHSRAEAEQERTRERERERGRLAGQVQQLQERLATARLQIQTAQPLCRDLERSLAEVEAKTQASRQRLAQKRSQTARLREE
;
A
#
# COMPACT_ATOMS: atom_id res chain seq x y z
N LEU A 1 32.61 24.10 11.62
CA LEU A 1 32.82 23.16 10.51
C LEU A 1 32.83 21.71 10.99
N GLU A 2 33.65 21.32 11.97
CA GLU A 2 33.60 19.96 12.55
C GLU A 2 32.21 19.58 13.09
N ALA A 3 31.60 20.48 13.87
CA ALA A 3 30.22 20.30 14.34
C ALA A 3 29.16 20.31 13.21
N ASN A 4 29.48 20.83 12.02
CA ASN A 4 28.59 20.77 10.86
C ASN A 4 28.72 19.42 10.15
N VAL A 5 29.95 18.93 9.97
CA VAL A 5 30.23 17.58 9.45
C VAL A 5 29.54 16.52 10.30
N LEU A 6 29.68 16.58 11.64
CA LEU A 6 29.01 15.63 12.54
C LEU A 6 27.47 15.70 12.43
N ARG A 7 26.90 16.90 12.29
CA ARG A 7 25.46 17.06 12.06
C ARG A 7 25.03 16.51 10.70
N GLY A 8 25.81 16.76 9.65
CA GLY A 8 25.56 16.24 8.30
C GLY A 8 25.64 14.71 8.23
N GLN A 9 26.58 14.11 8.97
CA GLN A 9 26.66 12.64 9.09
C GLN A 9 25.41 12.07 9.76
N ALA A 10 24.91 12.73 10.82
CA ALA A 10 23.68 12.32 11.48
C ALA A 10 22.43 12.50 10.58
N THR A 11 22.34 13.57 9.78
CA THR A 11 21.21 13.76 8.84
C THR A 11 21.23 12.73 7.71
N VAL A 12 22.40 12.41 7.18
CA VAL A 12 22.58 11.34 6.18
C VAL A 12 22.17 9.99 6.77
N GLN A 13 22.60 9.63 7.97
CA GLN A 13 22.20 8.38 8.62
C GLN A 13 20.67 8.31 8.83
N ALA A 14 20.06 9.38 9.33
CA ALA A 14 18.61 9.43 9.54
C ALA A 14 17.82 9.29 8.22
N THR A 15 18.31 9.89 7.13
CA THR A 15 17.68 9.76 5.81
C THR A 15 17.89 8.39 5.18
N GLU A 16 19.02 7.73 5.43
CA GLU A 16 19.24 6.33 5.05
C GLU A 16 18.30 5.36 5.77
N GLU A 17 18.11 5.53 7.08
CA GLU A 17 17.13 4.76 7.86
C GLU A 17 15.69 5.00 7.36
N ALA A 18 15.35 6.26 7.07
CA ALA A 18 14.07 6.61 6.47
C ALA A 18 13.90 5.94 5.08
N LEU A 19 14.95 5.90 4.26
CA LEU A 19 14.91 5.24 2.95
C LEU A 19 14.73 3.72 3.06
N LEU A 20 15.38 3.07 4.04
CA LEU A 20 15.17 1.65 4.31
C LEU A 20 13.72 1.36 4.70
N SER A 21 13.14 2.16 5.59
CA SER A 21 11.72 2.01 5.98
C SER A 21 10.75 2.33 4.84
N ALA A 22 11.07 3.30 3.98
CA ALA A 22 10.30 3.56 2.76
C ALA A 22 10.42 2.41 1.76
N GLY A 23 11.58 1.74 1.69
CA GLY A 23 11.79 0.54 0.89
C GLY A 23 10.92 -0.63 1.34
N THR A 24 10.82 -0.87 2.65
CA THR A 24 9.92 -1.91 3.18
C THR A 24 8.45 -1.55 2.95
N ALA A 25 8.07 -0.28 3.14
CA ALA A 25 6.72 0.20 2.84
C ALA A 25 6.36 0.03 1.35
N TRP A 26 7.30 0.28 0.44
CA TRP A 26 7.09 0.08 -1.00
C TRP A 26 6.94 -1.40 -1.36
N ASN A 27 7.73 -2.30 -0.76
CA ASN A 27 7.56 -3.74 -0.96
C ASN A 27 6.19 -4.22 -0.45
N ASN A 28 5.78 -3.79 0.74
CA ASN A 28 4.47 -4.12 1.31
C ASN A 28 3.32 -3.59 0.42
N ALA A 29 3.47 -2.38 -0.14
CA ALA A 29 2.50 -1.81 -1.06
C ALA A 29 2.47 -2.54 -2.42
N GLN A 30 3.59 -3.10 -2.87
CA GLN A 30 3.60 -3.98 -4.06
C GLN A 30 2.88 -5.30 -3.78
N GLU A 31 3.13 -5.92 -2.63
CA GLU A 31 2.46 -7.16 -2.23
C GLU A 31 0.95 -6.95 -2.08
N SER A 32 0.52 -5.86 -1.43
CA SER A 32 -0.90 -5.53 -1.30
C SER A 32 -1.58 -5.27 -2.65
N LEU A 33 -0.88 -4.62 -3.59
CA LEU A 33 -1.38 -4.43 -4.95
C LEU A 33 -1.54 -5.76 -5.70
N GLN A 34 -0.58 -6.68 -5.56
CA GLN A 34 -0.69 -8.01 -6.18
C GLN A 34 -1.88 -8.80 -5.60
N GLU A 35 -2.07 -8.74 -4.28
CA GLU A 35 -3.19 -9.39 -3.62
C GLU A 35 -4.53 -8.78 -4.03
N ALA A 36 -4.63 -7.44 -4.06
CA ALA A 36 -5.83 -6.75 -4.52
C ALA A 36 -6.18 -7.09 -5.98
N ARG A 37 -5.18 -7.27 -6.85
CA ARG A 37 -5.41 -7.74 -8.24
C ARG A 37 -5.99 -9.15 -8.28
N ARG A 38 -5.44 -10.07 -7.47
CA ARG A 38 -5.95 -11.45 -7.39
C ARG A 38 -7.39 -11.47 -6.89
N GLN A 39 -7.70 -10.72 -5.83
CA GLN A 39 -9.05 -10.61 -5.28
C GLN A 39 -10.04 -10.03 -6.28
N ARG A 40 -9.63 -8.98 -7.02
CA ARG A 40 -10.45 -8.40 -8.09
C ARG A 40 -10.68 -9.39 -9.23
N ASP A 41 -9.67 -10.13 -9.66
CA ASP A 41 -9.83 -11.11 -10.74
C ASP A 41 -10.74 -12.27 -10.32
N GLU A 42 -10.65 -12.72 -9.07
CA GLU A 42 -11.53 -13.76 -8.53
C GLU A 42 -12.98 -13.27 -8.41
N ALA A 43 -13.19 -12.09 -7.83
CA ALA A 43 -14.53 -11.51 -7.72
C ALA A 43 -15.17 -11.26 -9.10
N GLN A 44 -14.38 -10.89 -10.11
CA GLN A 44 -14.88 -10.75 -11.49
C GLN A 44 -15.25 -12.10 -12.11
N ARG A 45 -14.50 -13.18 -11.84
CA ARG A 45 -14.87 -14.53 -12.30
C ARG A 45 -16.19 -14.98 -11.68
N GLU A 46 -16.33 -14.86 -10.37
CA GLU A 46 -17.56 -15.21 -9.65
C GLU A 46 -18.75 -14.41 -10.19
N LEU A 47 -18.58 -13.10 -10.41
CA LEU A 47 -19.60 -12.25 -11.02
C LEU A 47 -20.01 -12.75 -12.41
N HIS A 48 -19.05 -13.13 -13.25
CA HIS A 48 -19.33 -13.66 -14.59
C HIS A 48 -20.06 -15.01 -14.54
N GLU A 49 -19.70 -15.89 -13.61
CA GLU A 49 -20.37 -17.17 -13.39
C GLU A 49 -21.80 -17.00 -12.91
N CYS A 50 -22.03 -16.15 -11.91
CA CYS A 50 -23.38 -15.82 -11.43
C CYS A 50 -24.23 -15.18 -12.52
N ALA A 51 -23.67 -14.25 -13.30
CA ALA A 51 -24.37 -13.63 -14.42
C ALA A 51 -24.69 -14.63 -15.54
N ALA A 52 -23.80 -15.59 -15.82
CA ALA A 52 -24.07 -16.65 -16.79
C ALA A 52 -25.19 -17.59 -16.32
N ARG A 53 -25.19 -17.95 -15.03
CA ARG A 53 -26.24 -18.78 -14.42
C ARG A 53 -27.60 -18.09 -14.46
N GLU A 54 -27.67 -16.81 -14.11
CA GLU A 54 -28.92 -16.02 -14.18
C GLU A 54 -29.46 -15.99 -15.61
N ARG A 55 -28.62 -15.70 -16.61
CA ARG A 55 -29.04 -15.69 -18.03
C ARG A 55 -29.55 -17.05 -18.50
N ALA A 56 -28.90 -18.13 -18.07
CA ALA A 56 -29.31 -19.49 -18.42
C ALA A 56 -30.68 -19.83 -17.81
N LEU A 57 -30.90 -19.47 -16.54
CA LEU A 57 -32.19 -19.63 -15.86
C LEU A 57 -33.27 -18.75 -16.49
N GLN A 58 -32.96 -17.50 -16.86
CA GLN A 58 -33.90 -16.61 -17.52
C GLN A 58 -34.32 -17.15 -18.90
N ALA A 59 -33.37 -17.69 -19.67
CA ALA A 59 -33.67 -18.34 -20.95
C ALA A 59 -34.52 -19.61 -20.77
N LEU A 60 -34.28 -20.39 -19.72
CA LEU A 60 -35.10 -21.55 -19.38
C LEU A 60 -36.52 -21.12 -18.99
N TYR A 61 -36.64 -20.11 -18.12
CA TYR A 61 -37.91 -19.55 -17.67
C TYR A 61 -38.76 -19.06 -18.86
N GLN A 62 -38.16 -18.30 -19.78
CA GLN A 62 -38.84 -17.84 -21.00
C GLN A 62 -39.31 -18.98 -21.92
N ARG A 63 -38.58 -20.10 -21.99
CA ARG A 63 -38.99 -21.27 -22.77
C ARG A 63 -40.15 -22.02 -22.12
N LEU A 64 -40.20 -22.05 -20.78
CA LEU A 64 -41.26 -22.68 -20.01
C LEU A 64 -42.54 -21.83 -19.99
N GLN A 65 -42.40 -20.50 -20.00
CA GLN A 65 -43.53 -19.59 -20.18
C GLN A 65 -44.11 -19.73 -21.59
N LYS A 66 -45.34 -20.25 -21.67
CA LYS A 66 -46.11 -20.32 -22.91
C LYS A 66 -47.25 -19.30 -22.85
N PRO A 67 -47.09 -18.08 -23.38
CA PRO A 67 -48.13 -17.05 -23.27
C PRO A 67 -49.44 -17.54 -23.89
N VAL A 68 -50.56 -17.30 -23.19
CA VAL A 68 -51.91 -17.61 -23.68
C VAL A 68 -52.46 -16.39 -24.44
N PRO A 69 -52.65 -16.47 -25.77
CA PRO A 69 -53.20 -15.35 -26.53
C PRO A 69 -54.62 -15.02 -26.07
N GLY A 70 -54.92 -13.73 -25.89
CA GLY A 70 -56.27 -13.24 -25.56
C GLY A 70 -56.60 -13.18 -24.06
N LEU A 71 -55.64 -13.41 -23.16
CA LEU A 71 -55.85 -13.36 -21.71
C LEU A 71 -56.05 -11.93 -21.13
N GLY A 72 -55.86 -10.90 -21.94
CA GLY A 72 -55.90 -9.49 -21.49
C GLY A 72 -54.66 -9.09 -20.68
N ASP A 73 -54.50 -7.80 -20.42
CA ASP A 73 -53.36 -7.26 -19.63
C ASP A 73 -53.67 -7.35 -18.12
N GLY A 74 -52.72 -7.84 -17.32
CA GLY A 74 -52.84 -7.92 -15.85
C GLY A 74 -51.87 -8.94 -15.22
N PRO A 75 -51.72 -8.91 -13.89
CA PRO A 75 -50.86 -9.87 -13.19
C PRO A 75 -51.42 -11.29 -13.29
N THR A 76 -50.53 -12.26 -13.51
CA THR A 76 -50.93 -13.67 -13.52
C THR A 76 -50.83 -14.29 -12.12
N LEU A 77 -51.45 -15.46 -11.93
CA LEU A 77 -51.32 -16.24 -10.71
C LEU A 77 -49.85 -16.61 -10.48
N LEU A 78 -49.11 -16.92 -11.55
CA LEU A 78 -47.69 -17.16 -11.49
C LEU A 78 -46.92 -15.96 -10.94
N ASP A 79 -47.33 -14.72 -11.20
CA ASP A 79 -46.60 -13.55 -10.69
C ASP A 79 -46.87 -13.33 -9.19
N THR A 80 -48.10 -13.60 -8.77
CA THR A 80 -48.62 -13.29 -7.41
C THR A 80 -48.48 -14.43 -6.42
N LEU A 81 -48.41 -15.69 -6.87
CA LEU A 81 -48.34 -16.88 -6.03
C LEU A 81 -46.94 -17.08 -5.47
N ARG A 82 -46.84 -17.33 -4.17
CA ARG A 82 -45.65 -17.81 -3.46
C ARG A 82 -45.96 -19.19 -2.88
N VAL A 83 -45.00 -20.09 -2.98
CA VAL A 83 -45.13 -21.49 -2.57
C VAL A 83 -44.06 -21.79 -1.53
N ALA A 84 -44.40 -22.58 -0.52
CA ALA A 84 -43.44 -23.06 0.46
C ALA A 84 -42.40 -23.99 -0.18
N GLU A 85 -41.15 -23.89 0.30
CA GLU A 85 -40.03 -24.62 -0.27
C GLU A 85 -40.27 -26.14 -0.30
N GLY A 86 -40.03 -26.74 -1.46
CA GLY A 86 -40.20 -28.18 -1.70
C GLY A 86 -41.57 -28.56 -2.25
N TRP A 87 -42.56 -27.66 -2.22
CA TRP A 87 -43.91 -27.92 -2.74
C TRP A 87 -44.16 -27.39 -4.16
N GLU A 88 -43.17 -26.79 -4.81
CA GLU A 88 -43.34 -26.14 -6.12
C GLU A 88 -43.78 -27.13 -7.19
N HIS A 89 -43.17 -28.31 -7.23
CA HIS A 89 -43.51 -29.33 -8.22
C HIS A 89 -44.92 -29.88 -7.99
N ALA A 90 -45.31 -30.10 -6.74
CA ALA A 90 -46.65 -30.52 -6.37
C ALA A 90 -47.71 -29.50 -6.79
N VAL A 91 -47.47 -28.22 -6.50
CA VAL A 91 -48.37 -27.12 -6.85
C VAL A 91 -48.45 -26.93 -8.36
N GLU A 92 -47.33 -27.03 -9.06
CA GLU A 92 -47.29 -26.94 -10.52
C GLU A 92 -48.05 -28.09 -11.20
N GLN A 93 -47.93 -29.30 -10.68
CA GLN A 93 -48.66 -30.46 -11.18
C GLN A 93 -50.18 -30.30 -11.03
N VAL A 94 -50.64 -29.67 -9.94
CA VAL A 94 -52.06 -29.46 -9.66
C VAL A 94 -52.63 -28.27 -10.43
N LEU A 95 -51.94 -27.13 -10.40
CA LEU A 95 -52.43 -25.90 -11.02
C LEU A 95 -52.20 -25.90 -12.54
N GLY A 96 -51.09 -26.49 -13.02
CA GLY A 96 -50.78 -26.61 -14.44
C GLY A 96 -50.98 -25.30 -15.20
N HIS A 97 -51.82 -25.31 -16.24
CA HIS A 97 -52.13 -24.12 -17.04
C HIS A 97 -52.79 -22.99 -16.22
N ARG A 98 -53.45 -23.30 -15.10
CA ARG A 98 -54.07 -22.31 -14.22
C ARG A 98 -53.05 -21.42 -13.51
N LEU A 99 -51.77 -21.81 -13.46
CA LEU A 99 -50.71 -20.90 -13.02
C LEU A 99 -50.64 -19.64 -13.88
N GLN A 100 -51.03 -19.71 -15.15
CA GLN A 100 -51.08 -18.54 -16.01
C GLN A 100 -52.41 -17.78 -15.91
N ALA A 101 -53.28 -18.11 -14.95
CA ALA A 101 -54.56 -17.43 -14.81
C ALA A 101 -54.37 -15.93 -14.53
N ARG A 102 -55.18 -15.06 -15.14
CA ARG A 102 -55.22 -13.64 -14.77
C ARG A 102 -55.88 -13.50 -13.39
N VAL A 103 -55.29 -12.68 -12.52
CA VAL A 103 -55.81 -12.42 -11.16
C VAL A 103 -56.45 -11.03 -11.13
N GLY A 104 -57.64 -10.90 -10.52
CA GLY A 104 -58.29 -9.60 -10.32
C GLY A 104 -59.66 -9.67 -9.64
N ASP A 105 -60.32 -8.52 -9.51
CA ASP A 105 -61.53 -8.33 -8.69
C ASP A 105 -62.83 -8.70 -9.42
N GLY A 106 -62.83 -9.80 -10.19
CA GLY A 106 -64.01 -10.28 -10.93
C GLY A 106 -64.42 -9.44 -12.15
N GLU A 107 -63.93 -8.20 -12.26
CA GLU A 107 -64.17 -7.33 -13.40
C GLU A 107 -63.55 -7.91 -14.68
N GLY A 108 -64.41 -8.15 -15.67
CA GLY A 108 -64.02 -8.82 -16.92
C GLY A 108 -63.91 -10.34 -16.86
N LEU A 109 -64.35 -11.00 -15.77
CA LEU A 109 -64.46 -12.47 -15.72
C LEU A 109 -65.32 -12.98 -16.89
N ALA A 110 -66.50 -12.40 -17.09
CA ALA A 110 -67.41 -12.78 -18.18
C ALA A 110 -66.90 -12.42 -19.60
N GLN A 111 -65.86 -11.59 -19.70
CA GLN A 111 -65.25 -11.14 -20.95
C GLN A 111 -63.96 -11.92 -21.27
N THR A 112 -63.53 -12.80 -20.36
CA THR A 112 -62.34 -13.64 -20.56
C THR A 112 -62.68 -14.73 -21.58
N THR A 113 -62.07 -14.66 -22.77
CA THR A 113 -62.37 -15.55 -23.91
C THR A 113 -61.35 -16.67 -24.11
N ALA A 114 -60.22 -16.62 -23.40
CA ALA A 114 -59.17 -17.63 -23.41
C ALA A 114 -58.46 -17.72 -22.05
N GLY A 115 -57.92 -18.90 -21.74
CA GLY A 115 -57.17 -19.16 -20.50
C GLY A 115 -58.03 -19.27 -19.25
N SER A 116 -57.49 -18.85 -18.11
CA SER A 116 -58.14 -18.95 -16.79
C SER A 116 -58.14 -17.59 -16.10
N PHE A 117 -59.15 -17.33 -15.27
CA PHE A 117 -59.23 -16.13 -14.45
C PHE A 117 -59.50 -16.54 -13.00
N LEU A 118 -58.76 -15.96 -12.06
CA LEU A 118 -58.94 -16.11 -10.62
C LEU A 118 -59.54 -14.82 -10.06
N ASP A 119 -60.76 -14.92 -9.54
CA ASP A 119 -61.44 -13.85 -8.83
C ASP A 119 -60.98 -13.83 -7.37
N ILE A 120 -60.33 -12.73 -6.98
CA ILE A 120 -59.84 -12.53 -5.60
C ILE A 120 -60.74 -11.61 -4.78
N SER A 121 -61.89 -11.21 -5.31
CA SER A 121 -62.85 -10.38 -4.59
C SER A 121 -63.32 -11.07 -3.31
N PRO A 122 -63.44 -10.34 -2.19
CA PRO A 122 -64.00 -10.90 -0.97
C PRO A 122 -65.43 -11.39 -1.24
N ARG A 123 -65.69 -12.68 -1.02
CA ARG A 123 -67.04 -13.25 -1.13
C ARG A 123 -67.74 -13.23 0.22
N ASP A 124 -68.86 -12.53 0.28
CA ASP A 124 -69.82 -12.64 1.38
C ASP A 124 -70.60 -13.94 1.25
N GLY A 125 -70.06 -14.99 1.86
CA GLY A 125 -70.67 -16.30 1.88
C GLY A 125 -69.74 -17.31 2.51
N ALA A 126 -70.21 -17.95 3.58
CA ALA A 126 -69.51 -19.02 4.27
C ALA A 126 -69.41 -20.27 3.40
N MET A 127 -68.58 -20.26 2.36
CA MET A 127 -67.77 -21.44 2.13
C MET A 127 -66.92 -21.55 3.39
N ALA A 128 -67.24 -22.53 4.24
CA ALA A 128 -66.42 -22.80 5.41
C ALA A 128 -64.98 -22.85 4.92
N ARG A 129 -64.14 -21.92 5.39
CA ARG A 129 -62.71 -21.91 5.10
C ARG A 129 -62.17 -23.20 5.69
N VAL A 130 -62.12 -24.27 4.91
CA VAL A 130 -61.53 -25.53 5.33
C VAL A 130 -60.02 -25.36 5.14
N GLN A 131 -59.44 -24.54 6.02
CA GLN A 131 -58.00 -24.50 6.24
C GLN A 131 -57.67 -25.53 7.32
N ASP A 132 -58.08 -26.78 7.11
CA ASP A 132 -57.68 -27.87 7.98
C ASP A 132 -56.15 -28.02 7.90
N GLU A 133 -55.52 -28.25 9.06
CA GLU A 133 -54.10 -28.56 9.16
C GLU A 133 -53.72 -29.70 8.20
N GLY A 134 -52.72 -29.45 7.36
CA GLY A 134 -52.23 -30.42 6.38
C GLY A 134 -52.88 -30.35 5.00
N MET A 135 -53.62 -29.29 4.66
CA MET A 135 -54.06 -29.02 3.28
C MET A 135 -52.95 -28.35 2.45
N LEU A 136 -52.88 -28.65 1.14
CA LEU A 136 -51.93 -28.01 0.21
C LEU A 136 -52.10 -26.50 0.17
N LEU A 137 -53.32 -26.00 0.36
CA LEU A 137 -53.64 -24.58 0.40
C LEU A 137 -52.80 -23.82 1.44
N GLN A 138 -52.42 -24.47 2.55
CA GLN A 138 -51.58 -23.85 3.60
C GLN A 138 -50.12 -23.64 3.17
N GLN A 139 -49.68 -24.32 2.10
CA GLN A 139 -48.34 -24.14 1.53
C GLN A 139 -48.29 -22.96 0.54
N LEU A 140 -49.41 -22.27 0.33
CA LEU A 140 -49.56 -21.21 -0.66
C LEU A 140 -49.83 -19.86 -0.01
N HIS A 141 -49.18 -18.84 -0.53
CA HIS A 141 -49.40 -17.46 -0.16
C HIS A 141 -49.65 -16.66 -1.44
N LEU A 142 -50.77 -15.95 -1.51
CA LEU A 142 -51.03 -14.93 -2.53
C LEU A 142 -50.61 -13.59 -1.94
N GLY A 143 -49.90 -12.76 -2.70
CA GLY A 143 -49.34 -11.48 -2.23
C GLY A 143 -50.35 -10.61 -1.46
N ASP A 144 -51.11 -9.79 -2.18
CA ASP A 144 -52.11 -8.88 -1.59
C ASP A 144 -53.51 -9.51 -1.44
N GLY A 145 -53.65 -10.80 -1.78
CA GLY A 145 -54.92 -11.52 -1.82
C GLY A 145 -54.99 -12.66 -0.79
N ASP A 146 -56.20 -13.17 -0.54
CA ASP A 146 -56.40 -14.33 0.34
C ASP A 146 -56.14 -15.63 -0.44
N ALA A 147 -55.21 -16.46 0.03
CA ALA A 147 -54.98 -17.80 -0.52
C ALA A 147 -56.27 -18.63 -0.58
N GLY A 148 -57.26 -18.32 0.26
CA GLY A 148 -58.61 -18.88 0.21
C GLY A 148 -59.31 -18.78 -1.15
N SER A 149 -58.96 -17.81 -2.02
CA SER A 149 -59.50 -17.73 -3.38
C SER A 149 -59.13 -18.95 -4.25
N LEU A 150 -58.05 -19.67 -3.92
CA LEU A 150 -57.64 -20.91 -4.59
C LEU A 150 -58.35 -22.16 -4.04
N GLN A 151 -59.18 -22.04 -2.99
CA GLN A 151 -59.81 -23.16 -2.31
C GLN A 151 -60.61 -24.03 -3.29
N ASP A 152 -61.33 -23.42 -4.25
CA ASP A 152 -62.11 -24.15 -5.26
C ASP A 152 -61.23 -24.97 -6.21
N TRP A 153 -60.01 -24.50 -6.50
CA TRP A 153 -59.10 -25.18 -7.42
C TRP A 153 -58.28 -26.27 -6.74
N LEU A 154 -58.09 -26.17 -5.42
CA LEU A 154 -57.24 -27.04 -4.61
C LEU A 154 -58.03 -27.85 -3.57
N TRP A 155 -59.36 -27.89 -3.71
CA TRP A 155 -60.24 -28.55 -2.76
C TRP A 155 -59.85 -30.02 -2.54
N GLY A 156 -59.80 -30.43 -1.28
CA GLY A 156 -59.56 -31.81 -0.87
C GLY A 156 -58.12 -32.31 -1.03
N LEU A 157 -57.17 -31.45 -1.40
CA LEU A 157 -55.75 -31.82 -1.53
C LEU A 157 -55.03 -31.68 -0.19
N ARG A 158 -54.62 -32.82 0.37
CA ARG A 158 -53.88 -32.91 1.63
C ARG A 158 -52.40 -33.22 1.38
N CYS A 159 -51.50 -32.57 2.13
CA CYS A 159 -50.06 -32.79 2.08
C CYS A 159 -49.64 -34.10 2.74
N ALA A 160 -48.91 -34.94 2.00
CA ALA A 160 -48.22 -36.11 2.51
C ALA A 160 -46.71 -35.93 2.33
N PRO A 161 -45.85 -36.29 3.31
CA PRO A 161 -44.40 -36.13 3.17
C PRO A 161 -43.80 -37.03 2.07
N ASP A 162 -44.37 -38.21 1.86
CA ASP A 162 -43.90 -39.19 0.89
C ASP A 162 -45.04 -40.12 0.41
N LEU A 163 -44.72 -40.93 -0.61
CA LEU A 163 -45.66 -41.88 -1.21
C LEU A 163 -46.10 -42.99 -0.24
N ASP A 164 -45.21 -43.45 0.64
CA ASP A 164 -45.50 -44.53 1.58
C ASP A 164 -46.52 -44.08 2.63
N PHE A 165 -46.32 -42.89 3.21
CA PHE A 165 -47.29 -42.22 4.06
C PHE A 165 -48.63 -42.05 3.37
N ALA A 166 -48.65 -41.50 2.16
CA ALA A 166 -49.87 -41.28 1.41
C ALA A 166 -50.64 -42.60 1.16
N CYS A 167 -49.94 -43.69 0.87
CA CYS A 167 -50.53 -45.01 0.65
C CYS A 167 -51.09 -45.64 1.93
N ARG A 168 -50.38 -45.50 3.07
CA ARG A 168 -50.84 -45.99 4.38
C ARG A 168 -52.08 -45.23 4.86
N GLU A 169 -52.09 -43.91 4.68
CA GLU A 169 -53.13 -43.03 5.21
C GLU A 169 -54.30 -42.77 4.25
N ARG A 170 -54.30 -43.37 3.05
CA ARG A 170 -55.38 -43.20 2.05
C ARG A 170 -56.78 -43.58 2.56
N GLY A 171 -56.87 -44.43 3.59
CA GLY A 171 -58.14 -44.82 4.21
C GLY A 171 -58.82 -43.71 5.02
N ARG A 172 -58.09 -42.63 5.34
CA ARG A 172 -58.63 -41.45 6.04
C ARG A 172 -59.24 -40.41 5.10
N LEU A 173 -59.09 -40.57 3.78
CA LEU A 173 -59.59 -39.62 2.79
C LEU A 173 -61.12 -39.65 2.71
N ALA A 174 -61.74 -38.47 2.79
CA ALA A 174 -63.14 -38.31 2.48
C ALA A 174 -63.40 -38.36 0.96
N PRO A 175 -64.65 -38.54 0.51
CA PRO A 175 -64.98 -38.47 -0.91
C PRO A 175 -64.52 -37.14 -1.54
N GLY A 176 -63.74 -37.23 -2.61
CA GLY A 176 -63.18 -36.06 -3.30
C GLY A 176 -61.81 -35.60 -2.77
N GLU A 177 -61.28 -36.20 -1.70
CA GLU A 177 -59.95 -35.88 -1.20
C GLU A 177 -58.84 -36.75 -1.83
N ALA A 178 -57.63 -36.20 -1.86
CA ALA A 178 -56.42 -36.91 -2.25
C ALA A 178 -55.21 -36.44 -1.42
N TRP A 179 -54.26 -37.35 -1.18
CA TRP A 179 -52.94 -36.96 -0.70
C TRP A 179 -52.07 -36.51 -1.87
N ILE A 180 -51.27 -35.46 -1.69
CA ILE A 180 -50.25 -35.01 -2.61
C ILE A 180 -48.88 -35.02 -1.94
N THR A 181 -47.88 -35.57 -2.62
CA THR A 181 -46.48 -35.56 -2.17
C THR A 181 -45.71 -34.36 -2.73
N PRO A 182 -44.55 -33.97 -2.15
CA PRO A 182 -43.66 -32.96 -2.74
C PRO A 182 -43.26 -33.27 -4.18
N ASP A 183 -43.11 -34.56 -4.52
CA ASP A 183 -42.84 -35.05 -5.89
C ASP A 183 -44.08 -35.01 -6.80
N GLY A 184 -45.19 -34.39 -6.38
CA GLY A 184 -46.39 -34.20 -7.20
C GLY A 184 -47.20 -35.47 -7.46
N VAL A 185 -46.96 -36.54 -6.69
CA VAL A 185 -47.74 -37.78 -6.79
C VAL A 185 -49.07 -37.60 -6.05
N LEU A 186 -50.17 -37.87 -6.75
CA LEU A 186 -51.51 -37.83 -6.19
C LEU A 186 -51.97 -39.23 -5.81
N VAL A 187 -52.36 -39.42 -4.54
CA VAL A 187 -52.88 -40.69 -4.01
C VAL A 187 -54.33 -40.49 -3.60
N HIS A 188 -55.22 -41.11 -4.36
CA HIS A 188 -56.64 -41.21 -4.06
C HIS A 188 -56.92 -42.48 -3.25
N ALA A 189 -58.12 -42.56 -2.65
CA ALA A 189 -58.55 -43.76 -1.90
C ALA A 189 -58.44 -45.07 -2.70
N ARG A 190 -58.58 -45.00 -4.04
CA ARG A 190 -58.61 -46.17 -4.94
C ARG A 190 -57.62 -46.10 -6.11
N GLY A 191 -56.72 -45.12 -6.15
CA GLY A 191 -55.82 -44.93 -7.29
C GLY A 191 -54.65 -44.01 -6.99
N ILE A 192 -53.64 -44.05 -7.85
CA ILE A 192 -52.43 -43.22 -7.76
C ILE A 192 -52.17 -42.62 -9.14
N SER A 193 -51.87 -41.32 -9.19
CA SER A 193 -51.54 -40.58 -10.40
C SER A 193 -50.16 -39.97 -10.25
N PHE A 194 -49.25 -40.33 -11.15
CA PHE A 194 -47.92 -39.74 -11.23
C PHE A 194 -47.95 -38.49 -12.13
N PRO A 195 -47.05 -37.51 -11.91
CA PRO A 195 -46.94 -36.35 -12.78
C PRO A 195 -46.59 -36.77 -14.22
N ALA A 196 -47.12 -36.05 -15.20
CA ALA A 196 -46.97 -36.36 -16.62
C ALA A 196 -45.51 -36.19 -17.11
N THR A 197 -44.75 -35.34 -16.43
CA THR A 197 -43.32 -35.17 -16.61
C THR A 197 -42.61 -35.65 -15.35
N ALA A 198 -41.59 -36.48 -15.52
CA ALA A 198 -40.70 -36.85 -14.43
C ALA A 198 -40.10 -35.58 -13.80
N ARG A 199 -39.77 -35.65 -12.51
CA ARG A 199 -39.14 -34.56 -11.74
C ARG A 199 -37.81 -34.06 -12.34
N ASP A 200 -37.23 -34.82 -13.29
CA ASP A 200 -35.93 -34.54 -13.91
C ASP A 200 -35.89 -33.23 -14.72
N GLY A 201 -37.03 -32.59 -15.01
CA GLY A 201 -37.11 -31.26 -15.60
C GLY A 201 -37.43 -30.17 -14.57
N ALA A 202 -36.78 -29.01 -14.67
CA ALA A 202 -37.10 -27.86 -13.82
C ALA A 202 -38.51 -27.33 -14.16
N GLY A 203 -39.39 -27.35 -13.16
CA GLY A 203 -40.71 -26.74 -13.24
C GLY A 203 -40.65 -25.22 -13.34
N LEU A 204 -41.70 -24.60 -13.84
CA LEU A 204 -41.86 -23.14 -13.95
C LEU A 204 -41.70 -22.45 -12.59
N LEU A 205 -42.29 -23.02 -11.54
CA LEU A 205 -42.22 -22.44 -10.19
C LEU A 205 -40.83 -22.59 -9.58
N GLN A 206 -40.18 -23.74 -9.79
CA GLN A 206 -38.79 -23.97 -9.39
C GLN A 206 -37.85 -22.99 -10.10
N CYS A 207 -37.95 -22.89 -11.43
CA CYS A 207 -37.10 -22.01 -12.23
C CYS A 207 -37.24 -20.54 -11.81
N ARG A 208 -38.44 -20.10 -11.44
CA ARG A 208 -38.68 -18.74 -10.93
C ARG A 208 -38.01 -18.49 -9.57
N ARG A 209 -38.07 -19.44 -8.64
CA ARG A 209 -37.32 -19.34 -7.38
C ARG A 209 -35.82 -19.30 -7.66
N ASP A 210 -35.32 -20.26 -8.43
CA ASP A 210 -33.88 -20.36 -8.75
C ASP A 210 -33.38 -19.07 -9.40
N LEU A 211 -34.21 -18.43 -10.21
CA LEU A 211 -33.92 -17.13 -10.81
C LEU A 211 -33.89 -16.00 -9.79
N SER A 212 -34.83 -15.96 -8.84
CA SER A 212 -34.81 -15.00 -7.73
C SER A 212 -33.57 -15.16 -6.86
N GLU A 213 -33.17 -16.40 -6.57
CA GLU A 213 -31.95 -16.71 -5.83
C GLU A 213 -30.70 -16.32 -6.61
N ALA A 214 -30.66 -16.63 -7.91
CA ALA A 214 -29.56 -16.23 -8.79
C ALA A 214 -29.44 -14.71 -8.91
N ALA A 215 -30.56 -13.98 -8.96
CA ALA A 215 -30.58 -12.52 -8.97
C ALA A 215 -30.08 -11.93 -7.65
N ALA A 216 -30.44 -12.52 -6.51
CA ALA A 216 -29.92 -12.12 -5.20
C ALA A 216 -28.40 -12.37 -5.11
N ALA A 217 -27.93 -13.56 -5.52
CA ALA A 217 -26.51 -13.90 -5.57
C ALA A 217 -25.72 -12.99 -6.52
N LEU A 218 -26.31 -12.64 -7.67
CA LEU A 218 -25.72 -11.69 -8.62
C LEU A 218 -25.57 -10.30 -8.00
N SER A 219 -26.58 -9.81 -7.29
CA SER A 219 -26.51 -8.52 -6.57
C SER A 219 -25.40 -8.53 -5.51
N THR A 220 -25.28 -9.61 -4.73
CA THR A 220 -24.21 -9.75 -3.74
C THR A 220 -22.82 -9.77 -4.40
N THR A 221 -22.63 -10.58 -5.45
CA THR A 221 -21.34 -10.68 -6.16
C THR A 221 -20.96 -9.39 -6.89
N GLN A 222 -21.94 -8.63 -7.41
CA GLN A 222 -21.71 -7.28 -7.93
C GLN A 222 -21.17 -6.34 -6.85
N GLY A 223 -21.73 -6.39 -5.63
CA GLY A 223 -21.23 -5.63 -4.50
C GLY A 223 -19.79 -6.01 -4.11
N LEU A 224 -19.48 -7.32 -4.09
CA LEU A 224 -18.13 -7.81 -3.80
C LEU A 224 -17.12 -7.39 -4.89
N ALA A 225 -17.49 -7.49 -6.17
CA ALA A 225 -16.64 -7.05 -7.27
C ALA A 225 -16.35 -5.53 -7.21
N ALA A 226 -17.36 -4.71 -6.93
CA ALA A 226 -17.19 -3.28 -6.74
C ALA A 226 -16.28 -2.95 -5.54
N ALA A 227 -16.41 -3.69 -4.44
CA ALA A 227 -15.53 -3.54 -3.28
C ALA A 227 -14.07 -3.93 -3.60
N ALA A 228 -13.86 -5.02 -4.34
CA ALA A 228 -12.53 -5.44 -4.79
C ALA A 228 -11.89 -4.44 -5.76
N GLU A 229 -12.68 -3.83 -6.66
CA GLU A 229 -12.21 -2.75 -7.54
C GLU A 229 -11.81 -1.49 -6.75
N ALA A 230 -12.58 -1.12 -5.73
CA ALA A 230 -12.23 -0.01 -4.85
C ALA A 230 -10.92 -0.29 -4.08
N GLN A 231 -10.76 -1.51 -3.55
CA GLN A 231 -9.53 -1.93 -2.88
C GLN A 231 -8.31 -1.90 -3.81
N LEU A 232 -8.48 -2.32 -5.07
CA LEU A 232 -7.44 -2.23 -6.08
C LEU A 232 -7.03 -0.77 -6.33
N SER A 233 -8.00 0.15 -6.47
CA SER A 233 -7.72 1.58 -6.63
C SER A 233 -6.92 2.13 -5.44
N THR A 234 -7.34 1.82 -4.21
CA THR A 234 -6.63 2.25 -3.00
C THR A 234 -5.22 1.67 -2.93
N ALA A 235 -5.02 0.40 -3.31
CA ALA A 235 -3.70 -0.22 -3.35
C ALA A 235 -2.78 0.41 -4.40
N GLU A 236 -3.31 0.77 -5.58
CA GLU A 236 -2.56 1.50 -6.60
C GLU A 236 -2.13 2.89 -6.13
N GLU A 237 -3.01 3.63 -5.46
CA GLU A 237 -2.69 4.93 -4.87
C GLU A 237 -1.61 4.81 -3.79
N ALA A 238 -1.73 3.83 -2.89
CA ALA A 238 -0.73 3.55 -1.86
C ALA A 238 0.64 3.19 -2.47
N GLN A 239 0.66 2.38 -3.53
CA GLN A 239 1.89 2.01 -4.25
C GLN A 239 2.54 3.22 -4.93
N ARG A 240 1.75 4.09 -5.56
CA ARG A 240 2.26 5.35 -6.16
C ARG A 240 2.80 6.28 -5.09
N ALA A 241 2.10 6.44 -3.96
CA ALA A 241 2.54 7.28 -2.85
C ALA A 241 3.85 6.76 -2.23
N ALA A 242 3.96 5.46 -1.99
CA ALA A 242 5.19 4.84 -1.48
C ALA A 242 6.37 5.02 -2.46
N GLN A 243 6.13 4.89 -3.76
CA GLN A 243 7.14 5.11 -4.79
C GLN A 243 7.60 6.58 -4.82
N GLN A 244 6.68 7.54 -4.72
CA GLN A 244 7.00 8.97 -4.67
C GLN A 244 7.79 9.31 -3.40
N GLN A 245 7.37 8.80 -2.25
CA GLN A 245 8.07 9.02 -0.98
C GLN A 245 9.50 8.49 -1.03
N ARG A 246 9.71 7.30 -1.58
CA ARG A 246 11.05 6.73 -1.75
C ARG A 246 11.90 7.58 -2.70
N ALA A 247 11.37 7.98 -3.85
CA ALA A 247 12.08 8.85 -4.79
C ALA A 247 12.45 10.22 -4.18
N HIS A 248 11.57 10.77 -3.33
CA HIS A 248 11.82 11.99 -2.59
C HIS A 248 12.96 11.83 -1.59
N LEU A 249 12.94 10.76 -0.78
CA LEU A 249 14.00 10.46 0.18
C LEU A 249 15.34 10.17 -0.51
N ASP A 250 15.33 9.45 -1.64
CA ASP A 250 16.54 9.23 -2.44
C ASP A 250 17.15 10.55 -2.93
N ALA A 251 16.31 11.47 -3.43
CA ALA A 251 16.78 12.79 -3.87
C ALA A 251 17.33 13.63 -2.69
N GLN A 252 16.66 13.60 -1.53
CA GLN A 252 17.14 14.26 -0.31
C GLN A 252 18.49 13.70 0.14
N LEU A 253 18.62 12.37 0.22
CA LEU A 253 19.86 11.70 0.62
C LEU A 253 21.03 12.08 -0.29
N GLN A 254 20.80 12.18 -1.61
CA GLN A 254 21.84 12.60 -2.55
C GLN A 254 22.28 14.05 -2.32
N GLU A 255 21.36 14.95 -2.00
CA GLU A 255 21.70 16.35 -1.72
C GLU A 255 22.42 16.50 -0.38
N GLU A 256 21.96 15.83 0.67
CA GLU A 256 22.62 15.81 1.99
C GLU A 256 24.04 15.23 1.88
N ARG A 257 24.25 14.15 1.13
CA ARG A 257 25.59 13.59 0.88
C ARG A 257 26.50 14.56 0.12
N ARG A 258 25.97 15.34 -0.83
CA ARG A 258 26.75 16.38 -1.54
C ARG A 258 27.14 17.51 -0.61
N HIS A 259 26.22 17.94 0.26
CA HIS A 259 26.51 18.97 1.27
C HIS A 259 27.57 18.49 2.27
N LEU A 260 27.43 17.28 2.80
CA LEU A 260 28.40 16.68 3.70
C LEU A 260 29.79 16.58 3.04
N ALA A 261 29.88 16.09 1.80
CA ALA A 261 31.14 15.98 1.08
C ALA A 261 31.81 17.35 0.85
N ARG A 262 31.03 18.42 0.62
CA ARG A 262 31.56 19.79 0.52
C ARG A 262 32.14 20.26 1.85
N ASP A 263 31.42 20.05 2.95
CA ASP A 263 31.85 20.44 4.29
C ASP A 263 33.10 19.67 4.73
N GLU A 264 33.17 18.36 4.45
CA GLU A 264 34.33 17.51 4.70
C GLU A 264 35.56 17.97 3.90
N HIS A 265 35.37 18.29 2.62
CA HIS A 265 36.44 18.81 1.77
C HIS A 265 36.96 20.17 2.28
N GLU A 266 36.07 21.08 2.67
CA GLU A 266 36.48 22.37 3.23
C GLU A 266 37.22 22.23 4.57
N LEU A 267 36.74 21.34 5.45
CA LEU A 267 37.40 21.03 6.70
C LEU A 267 38.82 20.50 6.47
N ALA A 268 38.98 19.51 5.58
CA ALA A 268 40.28 18.94 5.24
C ALA A 268 41.24 19.99 4.67
N ARG A 269 40.74 20.90 3.82
CA ARG A 269 41.52 22.02 3.28
C ARG A 269 42.01 22.96 4.39
N LEU A 270 41.14 23.28 5.35
CA LEU A 270 41.51 24.17 6.48
C LEU A 270 42.50 23.51 7.44
N HIS A 271 42.32 22.22 7.75
CA HIS A 271 43.27 21.44 8.54
C HIS A 271 44.66 21.42 7.88
N SER A 272 44.75 21.08 6.59
CA SER A 272 46.02 21.09 5.84
C SER A 272 46.68 22.47 5.83
N ARG A 273 45.90 23.55 5.69
CA ARG A 273 46.43 24.92 5.76
C ARG A 273 46.96 25.27 7.16
N ALA A 274 46.26 24.86 8.20
CA ALA A 274 46.68 25.09 9.58
C ALA A 274 47.99 24.33 9.90
N GLU A 275 48.10 23.07 9.46
CA GLU A 275 49.33 22.27 9.59
C GLU A 275 50.52 22.90 8.85
N ALA A 276 50.31 23.36 7.61
CA ALA A 276 51.35 24.02 6.82
C ALA A 276 51.84 25.32 7.49
N GLU A 277 50.95 26.13 8.06
CA GLU A 277 51.36 27.34 8.80
C GLU A 277 52.03 27.02 10.14
N GLN A 278 51.63 25.93 10.82
CA GLN A 278 52.33 25.46 12.01
C GLN A 278 53.77 25.02 11.67
N GLU A 279 53.97 24.25 10.59
CA GLU A 279 55.32 23.83 10.21
C GLU A 279 56.18 25.03 9.77
N ARG A 280 55.62 25.96 8.98
CA ARG A 280 56.31 27.24 8.65
C ARG A 280 56.70 28.02 9.90
N THR A 281 55.84 28.04 10.92
CA THR A 281 56.15 28.73 12.18
C THR A 281 57.29 28.02 12.92
N ARG A 282 57.28 26.69 12.99
CA ARG A 282 58.37 25.89 13.57
C ARG A 282 59.69 26.09 12.80
N GLU A 283 59.65 26.15 11.47
CA GLU A 283 60.81 26.45 10.63
C GLU A 283 61.39 27.84 10.94
N ARG A 284 60.54 28.87 10.99
CA ARG A 284 60.96 30.24 11.37
C ARG A 284 61.54 30.29 12.79
N GLU A 285 60.97 29.54 13.74
CA GLU A 285 61.51 29.45 15.11
C GLU A 285 62.88 28.77 15.16
N ARG A 286 63.06 27.67 14.41
CA ARG A 286 64.36 27.00 14.25
C ARG A 286 65.39 27.95 13.63
N GLU A 287 65.02 28.66 12.58
CA GLU A 287 65.90 29.64 11.93
C GLU A 287 66.24 30.80 12.87
N ARG A 288 65.26 31.33 13.61
CA ARG A 288 65.50 32.36 14.64
C ARG A 288 66.48 31.88 15.70
N GLY A 289 66.33 30.65 16.18
CA GLY A 289 67.27 30.02 17.12
C GLY A 289 68.69 29.90 16.55
N ARG A 290 68.82 29.46 15.28
CA ARG A 290 70.10 29.37 14.57
C ARG A 290 70.77 30.74 14.46
N LEU A 291 70.03 31.78 14.05
CA LEU A 291 70.54 33.15 13.92
C LEU A 291 70.95 33.72 15.29
N ALA A 292 70.14 33.51 16.34
CA ALA A 292 70.49 33.93 17.70
C ALA A 292 71.80 33.28 18.18
N GLY A 293 71.99 31.98 17.91
CA GLY A 293 73.25 31.29 18.19
C GLY A 293 74.44 31.87 17.41
N GLN A 294 74.26 32.21 16.12
CA GLN A 294 75.30 32.87 15.32
C GLN A 294 75.66 34.25 15.86
N VAL A 295 74.67 35.06 16.27
CA VAL A 295 74.90 36.36 16.90
C VAL A 295 75.70 36.22 18.19
N GLN A 296 75.35 35.26 19.04
CA GLN A 296 76.08 35.00 20.29
C GLN A 296 77.54 34.60 20.01
N GLN A 297 77.79 33.69 19.07
CA GLN A 297 79.14 33.30 18.68
C GLN A 297 79.96 34.48 18.13
N LEU A 298 79.35 35.36 17.33
CA LEU A 298 80.01 36.56 16.84
C LEU A 298 80.32 37.56 17.96
N GLN A 299 79.41 37.73 18.93
CA GLN A 299 79.63 38.56 20.10
C GLN A 299 80.77 38.03 20.96
N GLU A 300 80.83 36.72 21.19
CA GLU A 300 81.94 36.06 21.90
C GLU A 300 83.27 36.28 21.18
N ARG A 301 83.33 36.01 19.86
CA ARG A 301 84.52 36.27 19.04
C ARG A 301 84.97 37.73 19.09
N LEU A 302 84.03 38.66 19.03
CA LEU A 302 84.30 40.09 19.09
C LEU A 302 84.81 40.52 20.48
N ALA A 303 84.28 39.94 21.55
CA ALA A 303 84.79 40.13 22.92
C ALA A 303 86.22 39.59 23.04
N THR A 304 86.50 38.40 22.52
CA THR A 304 87.85 37.82 22.49
C THR A 304 88.82 38.70 21.71
N ALA A 305 88.44 39.14 20.50
CA ALA A 305 89.28 40.03 19.68
C ALA A 305 89.55 41.38 20.37
N ARG A 306 88.55 41.96 21.05
CA ARG A 306 88.73 43.17 21.87
C ARG A 306 89.73 42.96 22.99
N LEU A 307 89.65 41.83 23.71
CA LEU A 307 90.60 41.48 24.77
C LEU A 307 92.02 41.29 24.21
N GLN A 308 92.16 40.66 23.05
CA GLN A 308 93.45 40.52 22.36
C GLN A 308 94.04 41.88 21.96
N ILE A 309 93.24 42.79 21.42
CA ILE A 309 93.68 44.16 21.12
C ILE A 309 94.12 44.87 22.40
N GLN A 310 93.32 44.78 23.47
CA GLN A 310 93.62 45.43 24.75
C GLN A 310 94.91 44.91 25.39
N THR A 311 95.19 43.60 25.27
CA THR A 311 96.41 42.98 25.79
C THR A 311 97.64 43.25 24.91
N ALA A 312 97.48 43.38 23.60
CA ALA A 312 98.56 43.74 22.67
C ALA A 312 98.93 45.23 22.73
N GLN A 313 97.98 46.12 23.03
CA GLN A 313 98.20 47.57 23.15
C GLN A 313 99.40 48.00 24.02
N PRO A 314 99.57 47.51 25.27
CA PRO A 314 100.74 47.87 26.08
C PRO A 314 102.05 47.40 25.44
N LEU A 315 102.10 46.18 24.88
CA LEU A 315 103.29 45.66 24.22
C LEU A 315 103.68 46.53 23.01
N CYS A 316 102.72 46.94 22.18
CA CYS A 316 102.98 47.86 21.08
C CYS A 316 103.52 49.21 21.57
N ARG A 317 102.94 49.78 22.65
CA ARG A 317 103.43 51.04 23.25
C ARG A 317 104.85 50.90 23.79
N ASP A 318 105.17 49.77 24.43
CA ASP A 318 106.51 49.51 24.94
C ASP A 318 107.53 49.36 23.80
N LEU A 319 107.16 48.66 22.72
CA LEU A 319 107.98 48.57 21.51
C LEU A 319 108.19 49.95 20.86
N GLU A 320 107.14 50.76 20.71
CA GLU A 320 107.23 52.14 20.20
C GLU A 320 108.17 53.00 21.06
N ARG A 321 108.07 52.89 22.40
CA ARG A 321 108.96 53.60 23.33
C ARG A 321 110.42 53.16 23.17
N SER A 322 110.66 51.86 23.05
CA SER A 322 112.01 51.31 22.84
C SER A 322 112.62 51.76 21.51
N LEU A 323 111.81 51.83 20.44
CA LEU A 323 112.22 52.36 19.14
C LEU A 323 112.60 53.83 19.25
N ALA A 324 111.76 54.66 19.88
CA ALA A 324 112.05 56.07 20.11
C ALA A 324 113.33 56.27 20.95
N GLU A 325 113.58 55.41 21.96
CA GLU A 325 114.83 55.43 22.73
C GLU A 325 116.05 55.07 21.89
N VAL A 326 115.95 54.03 21.05
CA VAL A 326 117.03 53.65 20.13
C VAL A 326 117.29 54.76 19.12
N GLU A 327 116.26 55.35 18.52
CA GLU A 327 116.38 56.50 17.61
C GLU A 327 117.07 57.68 18.30
N ALA A 328 116.66 58.02 19.52
CA ALA A 328 117.30 59.08 20.30
C ALA A 328 118.78 58.77 20.61
N LYS A 329 119.13 57.53 20.98
CA LYS A 329 120.52 57.10 21.18
C LYS A 329 121.33 57.21 19.88
N THR A 330 120.72 56.86 18.75
CA THR A 330 121.35 56.94 17.42
C THR A 330 121.59 58.38 17.01
N GLN A 331 120.60 59.26 17.22
CA GLN A 331 120.69 60.71 17.03
C GLN A 331 121.79 61.32 17.90
N ALA A 332 121.84 60.97 19.20
CA ALA A 332 122.87 61.44 20.13
C ALA A 332 124.27 60.95 19.74
N SER A 333 124.39 59.71 19.27
CA SER A 333 125.66 59.15 18.77
C SER A 333 126.11 59.85 17.49
N ARG A 334 125.19 60.15 16.57
CA ARG A 334 125.45 60.97 15.38
C ARG A 334 125.89 62.39 15.76
N GLN A 335 125.24 63.02 16.74
CA GLN A 335 125.64 64.34 17.25
C GLN A 335 127.00 64.32 17.93
N ARG A 336 127.30 63.30 18.74
CA ARG A 336 128.65 63.11 19.32
C ARG A 336 129.71 62.88 18.26
N LEU A 337 129.40 62.11 17.22
CA LEU A 337 130.31 61.93 16.08
C LEU A 337 130.53 63.25 15.34
N ALA A 338 129.48 64.05 15.14
CA ALA A 338 129.59 65.40 14.56
C ALA A 338 130.41 66.35 15.44
N GLN A 339 130.21 66.33 16.77
CA GLN A 339 130.99 67.11 17.73
C GLN A 339 132.47 66.69 17.74
N LYS A 340 132.77 65.39 17.81
CA LYS A 340 134.13 64.85 17.70
C LYS A 340 134.77 65.24 16.37
N ARG A 341 134.03 65.14 15.25
CA ARG A 341 134.48 65.60 13.93
C ARG A 341 134.79 67.10 13.92
N SER A 342 133.94 67.94 14.53
CA SER A 342 134.21 69.39 14.68
C SER A 342 135.37 69.70 15.62
N GLN A 343 135.63 68.88 16.66
CA GLN A 343 136.80 69.01 17.53
C GLN A 343 138.09 68.61 16.80
N THR A 344 138.08 67.54 15.99
CA THR A 344 139.22 67.22 15.11
C THR A 344 139.40 68.21 13.95
N ALA A 345 138.35 68.92 13.53
CA ALA A 345 138.48 70.03 12.59
C ALA A 345 139.14 71.24 13.27
N ARG A 346 138.76 71.56 14.52
CA ARG A 346 139.40 72.61 15.32
C ARG A 346 140.85 72.30 15.73
N LEU A 347 141.19 71.04 16.01
CA LEU A 347 142.56 70.60 16.32
C LEU A 347 143.47 70.45 15.07
N ARG A 348 142.95 70.72 13.87
CA ARG A 348 143.72 70.80 12.62
C ARG A 348 143.96 72.25 12.16
N GLU A 349 143.40 73.23 12.88
CA GLU A 349 143.54 74.67 12.61
C GLU A 349 144.41 75.40 13.66
N GLU A 350 145.02 74.65 14.60
CA GLU A 350 146.23 75.05 15.35
C GLU A 350 147.45 74.40 14.68
#